data_AF-A0A7C1E0Y2-F1
#
_entry.id   AF-A0A7C1E0Y2-F1
#
_cell.length_a   1.000
_cell.length_b   1.000
_cell.length_c   1.000
_cell.angle_alpha   90.00
_cell.angle_beta   90.00
_cell.angle_gamma   90.00
#
_symmetry.space_group_name_H-M   'P 1'
#
loop_
_entity.id
_entity.type
_entity.pdbx_description
1 polymer ?
#
loop_
_entity_poly.entity_id
_entity_poly.type
_entity_poly.pdbx_seq_one_letter_code
_entity_poly.pdbx_strand_id
1 'polypeptide(L)'
;DVTVVTYGSCVRIAETAVEQLKEFDIHVELIDVQTLLPFDLHHRILESVKKTGRIVFFDEDVPGGATAFMMQKVLEEQKAYYYLDAEPVTLSAREHRPAYSSDGDYFSNPNAEDVFETVYRIMHESDPRKYPGIY
;
A
#
# COMPACT_ATOMS: atom_id res chain seq x y z
N ASP A 1 6.24 6.19 9.24
CA ASP A 1 6.05 4.73 9.29
C ASP A 1 4.61 4.44 8.95
N VAL A 2 4.39 3.75 7.83
CA VAL A 2 3.18 3.81 7.01
C VAL A 2 2.28 2.58 7.26
N THR A 3 0.97 2.71 7.04
CA THR A 3 0.08 1.55 6.96
C THR A 3 0.07 1.02 5.53
N VAL A 4 0.34 -0.26 5.31
CA VAL A 4 0.17 -0.91 4.00
C VAL A 4 -0.97 -1.92 4.12
N VAL A 5 -1.97 -1.82 3.26
CA VAL A 5 -3.16 -2.67 3.26
C VAL A 5 -3.22 -3.47 1.98
N THR A 6 -3.32 -4.79 2.11
CA THR A 6 -3.36 -5.72 0.97
C THR A 6 -4.12 -7.00 1.33
N TYR A 7 -4.17 -7.98 0.43
CA TYR A 7 -4.74 -9.30 0.68
C TYR A 7 -4.11 -10.35 -0.25
N GLY A 8 -4.40 -11.62 0.05
CA GLY A 8 -4.14 -12.72 -0.88
C GLY A 8 -2.65 -12.89 -1.21
N SER A 9 -2.34 -13.01 -2.49
CA SER A 9 -0.98 -13.28 -2.96
C SER A 9 -0.01 -12.10 -2.72
N CYS A 10 -0.54 -10.88 -2.79
CA CYS A 10 0.19 -9.64 -2.56
C CYS A 10 0.76 -9.52 -1.14
N VAL A 11 0.22 -10.22 -0.14
CA VAL A 11 0.78 -10.19 1.23
C VAL A 11 2.26 -10.57 1.24
N ARG A 12 2.65 -11.64 0.53
CA ARG A 12 4.04 -12.11 0.49
C ARG A 12 4.97 -11.13 -0.23
N ILE A 13 4.43 -10.44 -1.24
CA ILE A 13 5.15 -9.40 -1.98
C ILE A 13 5.40 -8.20 -1.05
N ALA A 14 4.37 -7.76 -0.33
CA ALA A 14 4.46 -6.68 0.63
C ALA A 14 5.43 -7.02 1.77
N GLU A 15 5.39 -8.24 2.33
CA GLU A 15 6.35 -8.69 3.35
C GLU A 15 7.81 -8.53 2.89
N THR A 16 8.09 -8.84 1.62
CA THR A 16 9.43 -8.67 1.05
C THR A 16 9.86 -7.20 1.06
N ALA A 17 8.97 -6.30 0.62
CA ALA A 17 9.24 -4.86 0.64
C ALA A 17 9.38 -4.32 2.07
N VAL A 18 8.58 -4.82 3.02
CA VAL A 18 8.65 -4.44 4.43
C VAL A 18 10.01 -4.77 5.03
N GLU A 19 10.58 -5.95 4.74
CA GLU A 19 11.93 -6.28 5.22
C GLU A 19 13.00 -5.34 4.65
N GLN A 20 12.89 -4.96 3.38
CA GLN A 20 13.82 -3.99 2.75
C GLN A 20 13.68 -2.59 3.37
N LEU A 21 12.45 -2.12 3.60
CA LEU A 21 12.18 -0.81 4.19
C LEU A 21 12.73 -0.65 5.61
N LYS A 22 12.79 -1.74 6.39
CA LYS A 22 13.40 -1.73 7.73
C LYS A 22 14.88 -1.35 7.69
N GLU A 23 15.61 -1.68 6.62
CA GLU A 23 17.01 -1.29 6.46
C GLU A 23 17.21 0.24 6.38
N PHE A 24 16.14 0.96 6.04
CA PHE A 24 16.09 2.41 5.95
C PHE A 24 15.42 3.08 7.16
N ASP A 25 15.22 2.35 8.26
CA ASP A 25 14.53 2.85 9.48
C ASP A 25 13.10 3.34 9.17
N ILE A 26 12.43 2.66 8.21
CA ILE A 26 11.02 2.85 7.89
C ILE A 26 10.23 1.66 8.42
N HIS A 27 9.36 1.91 9.38
CA HIS A 27 8.45 0.89 9.88
C HIS A 27 7.15 0.86 9.07
N VAL A 28 6.64 -0.35 8.80
CA VAL A 28 5.39 -0.56 8.06
C VAL A 28 4.45 -1.39 8.91
N GLU A 29 3.24 -0.90 9.13
CA GLU A 29 2.12 -1.71 9.62
C GLU A 29 1.43 -2.37 8.44
N LEU A 30 1.83 -3.61 8.13
CA LEU A 30 1.24 -4.41 7.07
C LEU A 30 -0.06 -5.08 7.57
N ILE A 31 -1.16 -4.84 6.87
CA ILE A 31 -2.48 -5.39 7.17
C ILE A 31 -2.94 -6.24 5.98
N ASP A 32 -3.01 -7.55 6.21
CA ASP A 32 -3.80 -8.46 5.37
C ASP A 32 -5.27 -8.38 5.79
N VAL A 33 -6.14 -7.93 4.89
CA VAL A 33 -7.56 -7.74 5.19
C VAL A 33 -8.32 -9.05 5.29
N GLN A 34 -7.83 -10.14 4.67
CA GLN A 34 -8.42 -11.50 4.61
C GLN A 34 -9.86 -11.62 4.05
N THR A 35 -10.70 -10.60 4.20
CA THR A 35 -12.11 -10.60 3.83
C THR A 35 -12.46 -9.22 3.25
N LEU A 36 -12.85 -9.22 1.98
CA LEU A 36 -13.34 -8.00 1.31
C LEU A 36 -14.82 -7.74 1.56
N LEU A 37 -15.61 -8.78 1.83
CA LEU A 37 -17.05 -8.67 2.06
C LEU A 37 -17.49 -9.67 3.14
N PRO A 38 -17.86 -9.21 4.35
CA PRO A 38 -17.83 -7.82 4.84
C PRO A 38 -16.41 -7.29 5.09
N PHE A 39 -16.15 -6.02 4.76
CA PHE A 39 -14.83 -5.39 4.87
C PHE A 39 -14.61 -4.74 6.24
N ASP A 40 -13.45 -5.03 6.86
CA ASP A 40 -12.87 -4.35 8.04
C ASP A 40 -13.90 -3.85 9.08
N LEU A 41 -14.79 -4.75 9.54
CA LEU A 41 -15.89 -4.42 10.46
C LEU A 41 -15.43 -3.81 11.80
N HIS A 42 -14.19 -4.08 12.19
CA HIS A 42 -13.61 -3.61 13.44
C HIS A 42 -12.71 -2.39 13.27
N HIS A 43 -12.66 -1.82 12.06
CA HIS A 43 -11.93 -0.59 11.73
C HIS A 43 -10.44 -0.70 12.12
N ARG A 44 -9.84 -1.88 11.92
CA ARG A 44 -8.43 -2.12 12.29
C ARG A 44 -7.50 -1.26 11.45
N ILE A 45 -7.87 -1.01 10.19
CA ILE A 45 -7.09 -0.16 9.29
C ILE A 45 -7.12 1.28 9.80
N LEU A 46 -8.30 1.80 10.19
CA LEU A 46 -8.42 3.14 10.77
C LEU A 46 -7.52 3.32 12.01
N GLU A 47 -7.50 2.36 12.92
CA GLU A 47 -6.64 2.43 14.11
C GLU A 47 -5.15 2.40 13.77
N SER A 48 -4.76 1.70 12.69
CA SER A 48 -3.40 1.76 12.15
C SER A 48 -3.08 3.13 11.56
N VAL A 49 -3.99 3.70 10.76
CA VAL A 49 -3.82 5.03 10.15
C VAL A 49 -3.67 6.11 11.22
N LYS A 50 -4.44 6.06 12.31
CA LYS A 50 -4.31 7.01 13.43
C LYS A 50 -2.91 7.05 14.06
N LYS A 51 -2.17 5.94 14.01
CA LYS A 51 -0.79 5.85 14.52
C LYS A 51 0.25 6.29 13.49
N THR A 52 0.01 5.97 12.23
CA THR A 52 1.00 6.07 11.14
C THR A 52 0.88 7.36 10.32
N GLY A 53 -0.32 7.94 10.27
CA GLY A 53 -0.67 9.12 9.49
C GLY A 53 -0.61 8.94 7.97
N ARG A 54 -0.31 7.73 7.47
CA ARG A 54 -0.01 7.47 6.05
C ARG A 54 -0.54 6.09 5.67
N ILE A 55 -1.06 5.94 4.46
CA ILE A 55 -1.62 4.67 4.00
C ILE A 55 -1.35 4.40 2.52
N VAL A 56 -1.03 3.15 2.22
CA VAL A 56 -0.92 2.59 0.87
C VAL A 56 -1.84 1.38 0.77
N PHE A 57 -2.70 1.36 -0.25
CA PHE A 57 -3.47 0.18 -0.63
C PHE A 57 -2.77 -0.50 -1.80
N PHE A 58 -2.59 -1.81 -1.72
CA PHE A 58 -1.82 -2.58 -2.70
C PHE A 58 -2.54 -3.88 -3.09
N ASP A 59 -2.73 -4.10 -4.39
CA ASP A 59 -3.22 -5.38 -4.94
C ASP A 59 -2.85 -5.56 -6.43
N GLU A 60 -3.18 -6.74 -6.97
CA GLU A 60 -2.93 -7.16 -8.35
C GLU A 60 -4.08 -6.88 -9.35
N ASP A 61 -5.12 -6.17 -8.95
CA ASP A 61 -6.28 -5.84 -9.81
C ASP A 61 -6.06 -4.56 -10.61
N VAL A 62 -6.96 -4.28 -11.55
CA VAL A 62 -6.92 -3.07 -12.37
C VAL A 62 -7.12 -1.80 -11.53
N PRO A 63 -6.63 -0.64 -11.99
CA PRO A 63 -6.89 0.63 -11.32
C PRO A 63 -8.38 0.91 -11.21
N GLY A 64 -8.82 1.33 -10.02
CA GLY A 64 -10.24 1.47 -9.70
C GLY A 64 -10.92 0.19 -9.17
N GLY A 65 -10.19 -0.93 -9.12
CA GLY A 65 -10.62 -2.20 -8.54
C GLY A 65 -10.51 -2.25 -7.02
N ALA A 66 -9.92 -3.33 -6.49
CA ALA A 66 -9.91 -3.59 -5.06
C ALA A 66 -9.21 -2.50 -4.22
N THR A 67 -8.12 -1.91 -4.69
CA THR A 67 -7.41 -0.82 -3.99
C THR A 67 -8.31 0.39 -3.80
N ALA A 68 -9.06 0.78 -4.83
CA ALA A 68 -10.00 1.88 -4.77
C ALA A 68 -11.18 1.57 -3.84
N PHE A 69 -11.70 0.33 -3.86
CA PHE A 69 -12.71 -0.13 -2.91
C PHE A 69 -12.23 -0.02 -1.46
N MET A 70 -11.04 -0.55 -1.15
CA MET A 70 -10.46 -0.48 0.20
C MET A 70 -10.23 0.98 0.63
N MET A 71 -9.67 1.80 -0.28
CA MET A 71 -9.45 3.22 -0.04
C MET A 71 -10.76 3.96 0.28
N GLN A 72 -11.80 3.77 -0.53
CA GLN A 72 -13.09 4.40 -0.33
C GLN A 72 -13.70 4.01 1.02
N LYS A 73 -13.67 2.72 1.37
CA LYS A 73 -14.16 2.22 2.66
C LYS A 73 -13.44 2.86 3.85
N VAL A 74 -12.12 2.91 3.82
CA VAL A 74 -11.32 3.40 4.95
C VAL A 74 -11.37 4.93 5.04
N LEU A 75 -11.16 5.62 3.92
CA LEU A 75 -11.06 7.08 3.93
C LEU A 75 -12.41 7.77 4.04
N GLU A 76 -13.40 7.34 3.22
CA GLU A 76 -14.70 8.00 3.14
C GLU A 76 -15.68 7.49 4.18
N GLU A 77 -15.87 6.18 4.28
CA GLU A 77 -16.88 5.60 5.19
C GLU A 77 -16.38 5.58 6.64
N GLN A 78 -15.16 5.07 6.89
CA GLN A 78 -14.56 5.01 8.22
C GLN A 78 -13.90 6.33 8.68
N LYS A 79 -13.87 7.36 7.82
CA LYS A 79 -13.36 8.72 8.14
C LYS A 79 -11.86 8.79 8.45
N ALA A 80 -11.04 7.91 7.88
CA ALA A 80 -9.60 7.94 8.08
C ALA A 80 -8.92 9.20 7.49
N TYR A 81 -9.55 9.89 6.54
CA TYR A 81 -9.02 11.13 5.93
C TYR A 81 -8.59 12.18 6.96
N TYR A 82 -9.27 12.30 8.11
CA TYR A 82 -8.93 13.29 9.14
C TYR A 82 -7.62 13.03 9.87
N TYR A 83 -7.01 11.85 9.67
CA TYR A 83 -5.79 11.42 10.35
C TYR A 83 -4.59 11.34 9.39
N LEU A 84 -4.75 11.74 8.13
CA LEU A 84 -3.67 11.66 7.15
C LEU A 84 -2.73 12.87 7.23
N ASP A 85 -1.44 12.56 7.30
CA ASP A 85 -0.32 13.51 7.17
C ASP A 85 0.22 13.57 5.73
N ALA A 86 -0.15 12.62 4.87
CA ALA A 86 0.26 12.54 3.46
C ALA A 86 -0.89 12.02 2.58
N GLU A 87 -0.78 12.25 1.27
CA GLU A 87 -1.74 11.73 0.29
C GLU A 87 -1.78 10.19 0.34
N PRO A 88 -2.97 9.57 0.38
CA PRO A 88 -3.11 8.11 0.34
C PRO A 88 -2.84 7.60 -1.08
N VAL A 89 -2.20 6.43 -1.20
CA VAL A 89 -1.80 5.89 -2.52
C VAL A 89 -2.47 4.54 -2.79
N THR A 90 -2.96 4.34 -4.01
CA THR A 90 -3.40 3.05 -4.54
C THR A 90 -2.36 2.50 -5.52
N LEU A 91 -1.74 1.38 -5.17
CA LEU A 91 -0.80 0.64 -6.00
C LEU A 91 -1.52 -0.60 -6.57
N SER A 92 -1.84 -0.54 -7.85
CA SER A 92 -2.61 -1.57 -8.58
C SER A 92 -1.84 -2.02 -9.82
N ALA A 93 -2.34 -3.05 -10.51
CA ALA A 93 -1.80 -3.47 -11.80
C ALA A 93 -1.89 -2.36 -12.86
N ARG A 94 -1.10 -2.51 -13.92
CA ARG A 94 -1.14 -1.59 -15.06
C ARG A 94 -2.47 -1.71 -15.82
N GLU A 95 -2.89 -0.62 -16.47
CA GLU A 95 -4.15 -0.53 -17.25
C GLU A 95 -4.07 -1.30 -18.59
N HIS A 96 -3.78 -2.59 -18.54
CA HIS A 96 -3.79 -3.46 -19.69
C HIS A 96 -4.15 -4.89 -19.33
N ARG A 97 -4.40 -5.70 -20.35
CA ARG A 97 -4.60 -7.14 -20.18
C ARG A 97 -3.34 -7.75 -19.55
N PRO A 98 -3.48 -8.65 -18.54
CA PRO A 98 -2.35 -9.37 -17.98
C PRO A 98 -1.54 -10.07 -19.06
N ALA A 99 -0.23 -9.79 -19.08
CA ALA A 99 0.68 -10.39 -20.04
C ALA A 99 1.02 -11.83 -19.64
N TYR A 100 1.35 -12.66 -20.64
CA TYR A 100 1.70 -14.06 -20.42
C TYR A 100 3.14 -14.19 -19.91
N SER A 101 3.43 -15.27 -19.17
CA SER A 101 4.72 -15.61 -18.56
C SER A 101 5.16 -14.72 -17.38
N SER A 102 6.25 -15.10 -16.71
CA SER A 102 6.82 -14.37 -15.57
C SER A 102 7.24 -12.94 -15.92
N ASP A 103 7.78 -12.75 -17.12
CA ASP A 103 8.22 -11.42 -17.55
C ASP A 103 7.00 -10.53 -17.77
N GLY A 104 5.92 -11.10 -18.34
CA GLY A 104 4.65 -10.42 -18.48
C GLY A 104 4.03 -10.03 -17.13
N ASP A 105 4.05 -10.96 -16.16
CA ASP A 105 3.59 -10.71 -14.80
C ASP A 105 4.35 -9.55 -14.13
N TYR A 106 5.68 -9.54 -14.25
CA TYR A 106 6.53 -8.47 -13.69
C TYR A 106 6.19 -7.07 -14.25
N PHE A 107 5.81 -6.97 -15.53
CA PHE A 107 5.40 -5.70 -16.13
C PHE A 107 3.93 -5.34 -15.87
N SER A 108 3.07 -6.34 -15.72
CA SER A 108 1.63 -6.17 -15.51
C SER A 108 1.29 -5.82 -14.07
N ASN A 109 1.85 -6.57 -13.13
CA ASN A 109 1.45 -6.57 -11.73
C ASN A 109 2.47 -5.82 -10.86
N PRO A 110 2.01 -5.15 -9.80
CA PRO A 110 2.91 -4.47 -8.90
C PRO A 110 3.69 -5.48 -8.05
N ASN A 111 4.98 -5.21 -7.87
CA ASN A 111 5.93 -6.09 -7.20
C ASN A 111 6.52 -5.44 -5.93
N ALA A 112 7.48 -6.11 -5.29
CA ALA A 112 8.06 -5.62 -4.03
C ALA A 112 8.84 -4.30 -4.21
N GLU A 113 9.45 -4.09 -5.37
CA GLU A 113 10.17 -2.86 -5.72
C GLU A 113 9.18 -1.70 -5.82
N ASP A 114 8.04 -1.91 -6.48
CA ASP A 114 6.98 -0.88 -6.57
C ASP A 114 6.45 -0.47 -5.19
N VAL A 115 6.25 -1.44 -4.29
CA VAL A 115 5.82 -1.18 -2.90
C VAL A 115 6.90 -0.39 -2.15
N PHE A 116 8.16 -0.82 -2.26
CA PHE A 116 9.30 -0.14 -1.65
C PHE A 116 9.40 1.31 -2.13
N GLU A 117 9.44 1.55 -3.44
CA GLU A 117 9.57 2.87 -4.03
C GLU A 117 8.39 3.78 -3.65
N THR A 118 7.17 3.23 -3.63
CA THR A 118 5.98 3.97 -3.22
C THR A 118 6.07 4.43 -1.77
N VAL A 119 6.40 3.52 -0.85
CA VAL A 119 6.53 3.86 0.56
C VAL A 119 7.70 4.81 0.79
N TYR A 120 8.84 4.56 0.17
CA TYR A 120 10.01 5.41 0.31
C TYR A 120 9.74 6.82 -0.19
N ARG A 121 9.05 6.98 -1.32
CA ARG A 121 8.63 8.29 -1.85
C ARG A 121 7.75 9.05 -0.86
N ILE A 122 6.76 8.40 -0.26
CA ILE A 122 5.91 9.02 0.78
C ILE A 122 6.76 9.49 1.98
N MET A 123 7.75 8.69 2.39
CA MET A 123 8.64 9.05 3.48
C MET A 123 9.59 10.21 3.10
N HIS A 124 10.11 10.21 1.86
CA HIS A 124 10.90 11.29 1.28
C HIS A 124 10.14 12.61 1.25
N GLU A 125 8.88 12.61 0.81
CA GLU A 125 8.04 13.82 0.79
C GLU A 125 7.85 14.41 2.19
N SER A 126 7.79 13.57 3.22
CA SER A 126 7.65 13.99 4.61
C SER A 126 8.95 14.50 5.23
N ASP A 127 10.09 13.86 4.94
CA ASP A 127 11.42 14.28 5.42
C ASP A 127 12.51 13.96 4.39
N PRO A 128 12.75 14.88 3.43
CA PRO A 128 13.75 14.69 2.38
C PRO A 128 15.19 14.59 2.90
N ARG A 129 15.45 15.05 4.13
CA ARG A 129 16.80 15.02 4.71
C ARG A 129 17.11 13.65 5.31
N LYS A 130 16.12 13.03 5.96
CA LYS A 130 16.25 11.68 6.50
C LYS A 130 16.21 10.62 5.39
N TYR A 131 15.35 10.81 4.39
CA TYR A 131 15.19 9.87 3.28
C TYR A 131 15.56 10.59 1.97
N PRO A 132 16.84 10.63 1.56
CA PRO A 132 17.24 11.32 0.33
C PRO A 132 16.70 10.63 -0.93
N GLY A 133 16.57 11.38 -2.04
CA GLY A 133 16.13 10.80 -3.32
C GLY A 133 17.04 9.66 -3.78
N ILE A 134 16.45 8.57 -4.27
CA ILE A 134 17.17 7.36 -4.72
C ILE A 134 17.65 7.49 -6.18
N TYR A 135 17.32 8.59 -6.87
CA TYR A 135 17.68 8.86 -8.26
C TYR A 135 18.09 10.32 -8.49
#